data_AF-A0A9D2R7B3-F1
#
_entry.id   AF-A0A9D2R7B3-F1
#
_cell.length_a   1.000
_cell.length_b   1.000
_cell.length_c   1.000
_cell.angle_alpha   90.00
_cell.angle_beta   90.00
_cell.angle_gamma   90.00
#
_symmetry.space_group_name_H-M   'P 1'
#
loop_
_entity.id
_entity.type
_entity.pdbx_description
1 polymer ?
#
loop_
_entity_poly.entity_id
_entity_poly.type
_entity_poly.pdbx_seq_one_letter_code
_entity_poly.pdbx_strand_id
1 'polypeptide(L)'
;MIHFDETMLQGIEETCRDFDIFCDFLLSGSAKLSKKTGNIGRKDCFVLNKMLMVQEDFEKPGRDQDRYTIINYFYYAAFRYRILEMNEKGDAAQEGIRYNLFKESSIPERYLLLAACFLLERRILQDELSMEWTLGEIVEWAASIKGEKNDLYELPPTIRPVYEGRDIRIIFKYLEELKIARIADVAMTEGKGRAARKNSRWCAEAGKLFPLLCDLSKYIPRYLDREEVEELIQFICGDYIKKNSADQFTGNILKMFEEPDRKDYSDQTVELEIKVRYRDCIRCVRMNLTDTLHDLHRMIQKAFEFDNDHLYAFYVGHGMMQETYVIDDAVTNGDELSADETELGMLELRKGQSFSYLFDFGDMWWFDIRVLGMKAGRIQAPEITKAVGKAPEQYPMIW
;
A
#
# COMPACT_ATOMS: atom_id res chain seq x y z
N MET A 1 -14.89 27.41 -0.03
CA MET A 1 -13.85 27.16 -1.05
C MET A 1 -12.53 27.53 -0.40
N ILE A 2 -11.58 26.62 -0.42
CA ILE A 2 -10.23 26.88 0.06
C ILE A 2 -9.44 27.43 -1.12
N HIS A 3 -8.85 28.60 -0.95
CA HIS A 3 -7.83 29.10 -1.87
C HIS A 3 -6.48 28.78 -1.26
N PHE A 4 -5.56 28.16 -2.01
CA PHE A 4 -4.20 27.96 -1.52
C PHE A 4 -3.51 29.33 -1.42
N ASP A 5 -3.40 29.84 -0.20
CA ASP A 5 -2.62 31.04 0.08
C ASP A 5 -1.13 30.71 0.13
N GLU A 6 -0.29 31.75 0.24
CA GLU A 6 1.17 31.60 0.28
C GLU A 6 1.66 30.69 1.42
N THR A 7 0.96 30.69 2.56
CA THR A 7 1.33 29.84 3.71
C THR A 7 1.00 28.38 3.43
N MET A 8 -0.13 28.09 2.80
CA MET A 8 -0.49 26.75 2.37
C MET A 8 0.48 26.24 1.29
N LEU A 9 0.79 27.07 0.30
CA LEU A 9 1.74 26.71 -0.77
C LEU A 9 3.12 26.34 -0.21
N GLN A 10 3.61 27.06 0.81
CA GLN A 10 4.85 26.70 1.49
C GLN A 10 4.79 25.30 2.14
N GLY A 11 3.68 24.96 2.82
CA GLY A 11 3.50 23.62 3.42
C GLY A 11 3.38 22.50 2.37
N ILE A 12 2.73 22.81 1.25
CA ILE A 12 2.62 21.93 0.08
C ILE A 12 4.02 21.64 -0.50
N GLU A 13 4.83 22.67 -0.71
CA GLU A 13 6.21 22.56 -1.22
C GLU A 13 7.12 21.76 -0.28
N GLU A 14 6.99 21.97 1.03
CA GLU A 14 7.73 21.23 2.05
C GLU A 14 7.49 19.70 1.91
N THR A 15 6.24 19.26 1.88
CA THR A 15 5.89 17.83 1.74
C THR A 15 6.39 17.26 0.41
N CYS A 16 6.17 17.97 -0.71
CA CYS A 16 6.60 17.52 -2.03
C CYS A 16 8.12 17.40 -2.14
N ARG A 17 8.87 18.26 -1.43
CA ARG A 17 10.33 18.21 -1.38
C ARG A 17 10.84 16.96 -0.65
N ASP A 18 10.23 16.59 0.46
CA ASP A 18 10.60 15.36 1.19
C ASP A 18 10.30 14.11 0.36
N PHE A 19 9.18 14.12 -0.38
CA PHE A 19 8.88 13.05 -1.34
C PHE A 19 9.88 13.01 -2.52
N ASP A 20 10.32 14.15 -3.03
CA ASP A 20 11.38 14.20 -4.05
C ASP A 20 12.70 13.65 -3.52
N ILE A 21 13.09 14.01 -2.29
CA ILE A 21 14.27 13.45 -1.62
C ILE A 21 14.18 11.92 -1.53
N PHE A 22 13.01 11.40 -1.16
CA PHE A 22 12.75 9.97 -1.12
C PHE A 22 12.95 9.30 -2.49
N CYS A 23 12.31 9.85 -3.53
CA CYS A 23 12.41 9.30 -4.89
C CYS A 23 13.85 9.35 -5.43
N ASP A 24 14.50 10.50 -5.31
CA ASP A 24 15.88 10.70 -5.77
C ASP A 24 16.86 9.77 -5.04
N PHE A 25 16.66 9.56 -3.74
CA PHE A 25 17.48 8.62 -2.96
C PHE A 25 17.38 7.19 -3.51
N LEU A 26 16.16 6.72 -3.82
CA LEU A 26 15.96 5.39 -4.39
C LEU A 26 16.47 5.26 -5.83
N LEU A 27 16.33 6.32 -6.64
CA LEU A 27 16.78 6.35 -8.03
C LEU A 27 18.31 6.50 -8.17
N SER A 28 18.98 7.05 -7.16
CA SER A 28 20.45 7.21 -7.16
C SER A 28 21.23 5.89 -7.23
N GLY A 29 20.57 4.75 -7.05
CA GLY A 29 21.18 3.41 -7.01
C GLY A 29 21.94 3.11 -5.71
N SER A 30 21.91 4.03 -4.74
CA SER A 30 22.55 3.84 -3.43
C SER A 30 21.73 2.95 -2.49
N ALA A 31 20.40 2.99 -2.60
CA ALA A 31 19.49 2.18 -1.80
C ALA A 31 19.34 0.76 -2.37
N LYS A 32 19.52 -0.26 -1.52
CA LYS A 32 19.27 -1.66 -1.92
C LYS A 32 17.87 -2.08 -1.48
N LEU A 33 17.12 -2.62 -2.44
CA LEU A 33 15.84 -3.26 -2.17
C LEU A 33 16.02 -4.76 -1.94
N SER A 34 15.24 -5.31 -1.03
CA SER A 34 15.17 -6.74 -0.80
C SER A 34 14.50 -7.45 -1.99
N LYS A 35 15.19 -8.38 -2.65
CA LYS A 35 14.59 -9.21 -3.72
C LYS A 35 13.36 -9.98 -3.27
N LYS A 36 13.31 -10.30 -1.98
CA LYS A 36 12.21 -11.06 -1.39
C LYS A 36 11.02 -10.19 -1.07
N THR A 37 11.20 -8.95 -0.61
CA THR A 37 10.11 -8.15 -0.02
C THR A 37 9.92 -6.79 -0.67
N GLY A 38 10.84 -6.32 -1.52
CA GLY A 38 10.86 -4.97 -2.08
C GLY A 38 11.32 -3.89 -1.08
N ASN A 39 11.32 -4.18 0.22
CA ASN A 39 11.68 -3.22 1.26
C ASN A 39 13.11 -2.69 1.13
N ILE A 40 13.27 -1.43 1.52
CA ILE A 40 14.55 -0.73 1.65
C ILE A 40 15.37 -1.33 2.81
N GLY A 41 16.68 -1.46 2.62
CA GLY A 41 17.59 -1.96 3.65
C GLY A 41 17.66 -1.06 4.89
N ARG A 42 17.80 -1.64 6.09
CA ARG A 42 17.81 -0.94 7.39
C ARG A 42 18.75 0.26 7.47
N LYS A 43 19.94 0.15 6.86
CA LYS A 43 20.94 1.23 6.82
C LYS A 43 20.48 2.37 5.93
N ASP A 44 19.87 2.04 4.79
CA ASP A 44 19.40 3.00 3.82
C ASP A 44 18.17 3.73 4.37
N CYS A 45 17.24 3.03 5.05
CA CYS A 45 16.15 3.68 5.79
C CYS A 45 16.66 4.67 6.84
N PHE A 46 17.72 4.31 7.57
CA PHE A 46 18.28 5.21 8.58
C PHE A 46 18.90 6.47 7.97
N VAL A 47 19.63 6.33 6.86
CA VAL A 47 20.18 7.48 6.13
C VAL A 47 19.06 8.35 5.59
N LEU A 48 18.08 7.75 4.92
CA LEU A 48 16.95 8.46 4.34
C LEU A 48 16.13 9.21 5.39
N ASN A 49 15.85 8.60 6.54
CA ASN A 49 15.16 9.25 7.66
C ASN A 49 15.85 10.55 8.10
N LYS A 50 17.19 10.60 8.08
CA LYS A 50 17.94 11.82 8.45
C LYS A 50 17.90 12.92 7.38
N MET A 51 17.44 12.62 6.17
CA MET A 51 17.29 13.58 5.08
C MET A 51 15.91 14.24 5.05
N LEU A 52 14.91 13.65 5.71
CA LEU A 52 13.54 14.15 5.78
C LEU A 52 13.37 15.19 6.89
N MET A 53 12.36 16.05 6.77
CA MET A 53 11.98 17.02 7.80
C MET A 53 11.32 16.34 8.99
N VAL A 54 10.39 15.43 8.74
CA VAL A 54 9.70 14.66 9.79
C VAL A 54 10.42 13.32 9.97
N GLN A 55 11.15 13.20 11.08
CA GLN A 55 12.03 12.05 11.31
C GLN A 55 11.52 11.13 12.41
N GLU A 56 11.79 9.83 12.29
CA GLU A 56 11.75 8.91 13.43
C GLU A 56 12.99 9.09 14.32
N ASP A 57 12.78 9.09 15.63
CA ASP A 57 13.84 9.24 16.63
C ASP A 57 14.54 7.90 16.92
N PHE A 58 15.22 7.38 15.90
CA PHE A 58 16.10 6.22 16.04
C PHE A 58 17.56 6.66 16.14
N GLU A 59 18.27 6.09 17.11
CA GLU A 59 19.70 6.38 17.34
C GLU A 59 20.63 5.58 16.40
N LYS A 60 20.18 4.42 15.89
CA LYS A 60 21.02 3.46 15.16
C LYS A 60 20.30 2.81 13.96
N PRO A 61 21.04 2.37 12.92
CA PRO A 61 20.49 1.75 11.71
C PRO A 61 20.07 0.28 11.93
N GLY A 62 19.09 0.04 12.80
CA GLY A 62 18.66 -1.30 13.20
C GLY A 62 17.20 -1.64 12.93
N ARG A 63 16.42 -0.68 12.41
CA ARG A 63 14.98 -0.84 12.19
C ARG A 63 14.67 -1.18 10.75
N ASP A 64 13.68 -2.06 10.56
CA ASP A 64 13.11 -2.39 9.26
C ASP A 64 12.21 -1.25 8.75
N GLN A 65 11.93 -1.21 7.44
CA GLN A 65 11.18 -0.14 6.79
C GLN A 65 9.80 0.12 7.43
N ASP A 66 9.10 -0.93 7.86
CA ASP A 66 7.79 -0.89 8.52
C ASP A 66 7.77 -0.07 9.82
N ARG A 67 8.95 0.20 10.39
CA ARG A 67 9.12 1.03 11.60
C ARG A 67 9.38 2.49 11.31
N TYR A 68 9.64 2.87 10.07
CA TYR A 68 9.76 4.26 9.65
C TYR A 68 8.44 4.68 9.01
N THR A 69 7.56 5.30 9.80
CA THR A 69 6.22 5.71 9.38
C THR A 69 6.24 6.52 8.08
N ILE A 70 7.10 7.55 7.99
CA ILE A 70 7.13 8.43 6.79
C ILE A 70 7.72 7.71 5.58
N ILE A 71 8.84 7.02 5.76
CA ILE A 71 9.48 6.24 4.67
C ILE A 71 8.51 5.18 4.14
N ASN A 72 7.79 4.50 5.02
CA ASN A 72 6.85 3.45 4.63
C ASN A 72 5.67 4.03 3.84
N TYR A 73 5.18 5.21 4.22
CA TYR A 73 4.14 5.92 3.47
C TYR A 73 4.61 6.41 2.09
N PHE A 74 5.79 7.04 2.01
CA PHE A 74 6.34 7.44 0.72
C PHE A 74 6.65 6.25 -0.18
N TYR A 75 7.13 5.14 0.38
CA TYR A 75 7.29 3.88 -0.36
C TYR A 75 5.94 3.41 -0.92
N TYR A 76 4.89 3.38 -0.09
CA TYR A 76 3.57 3.00 -0.58
C TYR A 76 3.12 3.90 -1.74
N ALA A 77 3.10 5.22 -1.56
CA ALA A 77 2.66 6.16 -2.58
C ALA A 77 3.47 6.04 -3.88
N ALA A 78 4.80 5.92 -3.79
CA ALA A 78 5.68 5.84 -4.96
C ALA A 78 5.42 4.57 -5.80
N PHE A 79 5.26 3.42 -5.16
CA PHE A 79 5.07 2.15 -5.85
C PHE A 79 3.59 1.88 -6.21
N ARG A 80 2.63 2.26 -5.36
CA ARG A 80 1.17 2.13 -5.61
C ARG A 80 0.74 2.90 -6.85
N TYR A 81 1.23 4.13 -7.00
CA TYR A 81 0.91 4.96 -8.17
C TYR A 81 1.92 4.81 -9.32
N ARG A 82 2.81 3.80 -9.24
CA ARG A 82 3.82 3.49 -10.27
C ARG A 82 4.67 4.71 -10.68
N ILE A 83 4.94 5.59 -9.72
CA ILE A 83 5.92 6.67 -9.85
C ILE A 83 7.32 6.04 -9.86
N LEU A 84 7.52 5.04 -9.00
CA LEU A 84 8.69 4.16 -8.99
C LEU A 84 8.25 2.72 -9.21
N GLU A 85 9.13 1.94 -9.81
CA GLU A 85 8.97 0.49 -9.96
C GLU A 85 10.25 -0.23 -9.58
N MET A 86 10.15 -1.53 -9.30
CA MET A 86 11.35 -2.35 -9.15
C MET A 86 11.98 -2.61 -10.51
N ASN A 87 13.31 -2.57 -10.57
CA ASN A 87 14.05 -3.01 -11.74
C ASN A 87 13.81 -4.51 -12.03
N GLU A 88 14.22 -4.98 -13.22
CA GLU A 88 14.04 -6.39 -13.63
C GLU A 88 14.61 -7.41 -12.63
N LYS A 89 15.67 -7.04 -11.89
CA LYS A 89 16.34 -7.89 -10.90
C LYS A 89 15.65 -7.90 -9.53
N GLY A 90 14.71 -6.98 -9.30
CA GLY A 90 14.01 -6.79 -8.02
C GLY A 90 14.91 -6.31 -6.88
N ASP A 91 16.06 -5.68 -7.16
CA ASP A 91 17.02 -5.25 -6.13
C ASP A 91 17.28 -3.74 -6.07
N ALA A 92 16.67 -2.96 -6.96
CA ALA A 92 16.72 -1.51 -6.94
C ALA A 92 15.42 -0.92 -7.49
N ALA A 93 15.14 0.33 -7.16
CA ALA A 93 14.10 1.11 -7.80
C ALA A 93 14.58 1.64 -9.16
N GLN A 94 13.63 1.90 -10.04
CA GLN A 94 13.79 2.64 -11.29
C GLN A 94 12.58 3.58 -11.48
N GLU A 95 12.69 4.50 -12.43
CA GLU A 95 11.56 5.34 -12.83
C GLU A 95 10.42 4.43 -13.31
N GLY A 96 9.24 4.59 -12.69
CA GLY A 96 8.04 3.85 -13.08
C GLY A 96 7.38 4.50 -14.30
N ILE A 97 6.39 3.80 -14.85
CA ILE A 97 5.67 4.27 -16.05
C ILE A 97 4.98 5.63 -15.88
N ARG A 98 4.69 6.05 -14.63
CA ARG A 98 4.02 7.32 -14.30
C ARG A 98 4.97 8.38 -13.72
N TYR A 99 6.28 8.11 -13.71
CA TYR A 99 7.28 9.03 -13.15
C TYR A 99 7.22 10.42 -13.80
N ASN A 100 7.26 10.49 -15.14
CA ASN A 100 7.24 11.77 -15.85
C ASN A 100 5.93 12.54 -15.65
N LEU A 101 4.77 11.86 -15.69
CA LEU A 101 3.49 12.49 -15.38
C LEU A 101 3.51 13.15 -14.00
N PHE A 102 4.04 12.43 -12.99
CA PHE A 102 4.17 12.97 -11.65
C PHE A 102 5.14 14.16 -11.59
N LYS A 103 6.31 14.09 -12.22
CA LYS A 103 7.31 15.17 -12.21
C LYS A 103 6.89 16.42 -13.00
N GLU A 104 6.08 16.25 -14.03
CA GLU A 104 5.52 17.33 -14.86
C GLU A 104 4.22 17.91 -14.29
N SER A 105 3.67 17.31 -13.22
CA SER A 105 2.50 17.84 -12.51
C SER A 105 2.87 19.04 -11.63
N SER A 106 1.91 19.91 -11.35
CA SER A 106 2.13 21.03 -10.44
C SER A 106 2.36 20.55 -9.01
N ILE A 107 3.02 21.38 -8.19
CA ILE A 107 3.27 21.08 -6.78
C ILE A 107 1.97 20.82 -5.99
N PRO A 108 0.86 21.58 -6.19
CA PRO A 108 -0.43 21.26 -5.57
C PRO A 108 -1.04 19.93 -6.03
N GLU A 109 -0.94 19.55 -7.31
CA GLU A 109 -1.43 18.26 -7.79
C GLU A 109 -0.68 17.10 -7.14
N ARG A 110 0.66 17.19 -7.10
CA ARG A 110 1.52 16.20 -6.47
C ARG A 110 1.21 16.05 -4.98
N TYR A 111 1.00 17.16 -4.28
CA TYR A 111 0.60 17.14 -2.87
C TYR A 111 -0.77 16.51 -2.66
N LEU A 112 -1.76 16.83 -3.49
CA LEU A 112 -3.10 16.26 -3.36
C LEU A 112 -3.12 14.75 -3.62
N LEU A 113 -2.27 14.24 -4.51
CA LEU A 113 -2.06 12.79 -4.64
C LEU A 113 -1.57 12.18 -3.32
N LEU A 114 -0.55 12.79 -2.71
CA LEU A 114 0.01 12.32 -1.43
C LEU A 114 -1.02 12.40 -0.30
N ALA A 115 -1.76 13.49 -0.19
CA ALA A 115 -2.82 13.66 0.80
C ALA A 115 -3.97 12.65 0.60
N ALA A 116 -4.44 12.47 -0.65
CA ALA A 116 -5.46 11.49 -0.99
C ALA A 116 -5.00 10.07 -0.66
N CYS A 117 -3.73 9.75 -0.96
CA CYS A 117 -3.13 8.47 -0.61
C CYS A 117 -3.29 8.19 0.88
N PHE A 118 -2.86 9.09 1.76
CA PHE A 118 -2.99 8.89 3.20
C PHE A 118 -4.46 8.84 3.69
N LEU A 119 -5.32 9.72 3.17
CA LEU A 119 -6.70 9.85 3.67
C LEU A 119 -7.61 8.68 3.23
N LEU A 120 -7.33 8.08 2.07
CA LEU A 120 -8.22 7.11 1.43
C LEU A 120 -7.64 5.70 1.40
N GLU A 121 -6.33 5.52 1.22
CA GLU A 121 -5.72 4.18 1.11
C GLU A 121 -5.48 3.55 2.49
N ARG A 122 -6.33 2.58 2.86
CA ARG A 122 -6.29 1.93 4.18
C ARG A 122 -5.03 1.09 4.43
N ARG A 123 -4.39 0.58 3.37
CA ARG A 123 -3.17 -0.23 3.47
C ARG A 123 -1.96 0.51 4.06
N ILE A 124 -1.94 1.84 3.99
CA ILE A 124 -0.92 2.65 4.68
C ILE A 124 -0.97 2.41 6.20
N LEU A 125 -2.15 2.09 6.72
CA LEU A 125 -2.41 1.79 8.12
C LEU A 125 -2.11 0.32 8.48
N GLN A 126 -1.51 -0.45 7.57
CA GLN A 126 -1.09 -1.85 7.76
C GLN A 126 -2.25 -2.78 8.15
N ASP A 127 -3.46 -2.49 7.64
CA ASP A 127 -4.70 -3.21 7.91
C ASP A 127 -5.02 -3.33 9.43
N GLU A 128 -4.49 -2.40 10.24
CA GLU A 128 -4.82 -2.29 11.66
C GLU A 128 -6.19 -1.59 11.79
N LEU A 129 -7.27 -2.37 11.98
CA LEU A 129 -8.64 -1.88 12.14
C LEU A 129 -8.79 -0.72 13.16
N SER A 130 -7.97 -0.71 14.22
CA SER A 130 -7.99 0.38 15.22
C SER A 130 -7.43 1.69 14.67
N MET A 131 -6.45 1.63 13.77
CA MET A 131 -5.92 2.81 13.07
C MET A 131 -6.94 3.34 12.05
N GLU A 132 -7.61 2.47 11.30
CA GLU A 132 -8.67 2.88 10.35
C GLU A 132 -9.80 3.62 11.07
N TRP A 133 -10.27 3.05 12.18
CA TRP A 133 -11.26 3.69 13.05
C TRP A 133 -10.79 5.05 13.56
N THR A 134 -9.54 5.13 14.02
CA THR A 134 -8.97 6.38 14.54
C THR A 134 -8.88 7.45 13.46
N LEU A 135 -8.49 7.08 12.23
CA LEU A 135 -8.46 8.01 11.10
C LEU A 135 -9.87 8.49 10.73
N GLY A 136 -10.86 7.59 10.69
CA GLY A 136 -12.26 7.94 10.45
C GLY A 136 -12.80 8.94 11.47
N GLU A 137 -12.49 8.75 12.76
CA GLU A 137 -12.84 9.71 13.83
C GLU A 137 -12.15 11.07 13.66
N ILE A 138 -10.89 11.09 13.21
CA ILE A 138 -10.16 12.35 12.92
C ILE A 138 -10.79 13.08 11.73
N VAL A 139 -11.19 12.37 10.68
CA VAL A 139 -11.85 12.95 9.50
C VAL A 139 -13.22 13.53 9.89
N GLU A 140 -14.03 12.79 10.64
CA GLU A 140 -15.34 13.25 11.13
C GLU A 140 -15.19 14.47 12.08
N TRP A 141 -14.20 14.43 12.97
CA TRP A 141 -13.86 15.56 13.82
C TRP A 141 -13.46 16.79 13.01
N ALA A 142 -12.57 16.66 12.03
CA ALA A 142 -12.15 17.77 11.17
C ALA A 142 -13.33 18.38 10.40
N ALA A 143 -14.27 17.55 9.90
CA ALA A 143 -15.47 18.01 9.23
C ALA A 143 -16.42 18.81 10.15
N SER A 144 -16.37 18.56 11.46
CA SER A 144 -17.22 19.22 12.45
C SER A 144 -16.76 20.64 12.83
N ILE A 145 -15.50 20.99 12.53
CA ILE A 145 -14.92 22.28 12.92
C ILE A 145 -15.54 23.41 12.07
N LYS A 146 -16.22 24.35 12.73
CA LYS A 146 -16.87 25.51 12.11
C LYS A 146 -16.10 26.80 12.45
N GLY A 147 -15.71 27.57 11.44
CA GLY A 147 -15.24 28.95 11.63
C GLY A 147 -13.73 29.07 11.89
N GLU A 148 -13.36 29.72 13.01
CA GLU A 148 -12.05 30.35 13.24
C GLU A 148 -10.88 29.36 13.32
N LYS A 149 -9.74 29.80 12.76
CA LYS A 149 -8.46 29.11 12.86
C LYS A 149 -7.99 29.16 14.32
N ASN A 150 -8.06 28.02 15.01
CA ASN A 150 -7.31 27.82 16.25
C ASN A 150 -5.96 27.17 15.94
N ASP A 151 -4.93 27.58 16.68
CA ASP A 151 -3.62 26.96 16.58
C ASP A 151 -3.54 25.64 17.39
N LEU A 152 -4.46 25.45 18.34
CA LEU A 152 -4.52 24.29 19.22
C LEU A 152 -5.97 23.81 19.40
N TYR A 153 -6.20 22.51 19.22
CA TYR A 153 -7.50 21.87 19.44
C TYR A 153 -7.40 20.73 20.43
N GLU A 154 -8.38 20.60 21.32
CA GLU A 154 -8.58 19.39 22.12
C GLU A 154 -9.25 18.32 21.25
N LEU A 155 -8.68 17.12 21.21
CA LEU A 155 -9.25 16.01 20.44
C LEU A 155 -10.49 15.44 21.15
N PRO A 156 -11.57 15.12 20.39
CA PRO A 156 -12.77 14.52 20.96
C PRO A 156 -12.49 13.23 21.75
N PRO A 157 -13.28 12.95 22.81
CA PRO A 157 -13.16 11.71 23.57
C PRO A 157 -13.46 10.42 22.78
N THR A 158 -13.93 10.53 21.53
CA THR A 158 -14.16 9.41 20.60
C THR A 158 -12.88 8.96 19.90
N ILE A 159 -11.90 9.87 19.73
CA ILE A 159 -10.54 9.56 19.30
C ILE A 159 -9.81 8.95 20.50
N ARG A 160 -10.21 7.73 20.88
CA ARG A 160 -9.65 7.03 22.03
C ARG A 160 -8.40 6.27 21.62
N PRO A 161 -7.26 6.53 22.26
CA PRO A 161 -6.07 5.73 22.02
C PRO A 161 -6.30 4.29 22.49
N VAL A 162 -6.25 3.33 21.57
CA VAL A 162 -5.91 1.95 21.92
C VAL A 162 -4.39 1.91 22.18
N TYR A 163 -3.92 0.97 23.02
CA TYR A 163 -2.49 0.71 23.24
C TYR A 163 -1.60 1.95 23.50
N GLU A 164 -1.90 2.72 24.55
CA GLU A 164 -1.09 3.88 24.98
C GLU A 164 -0.96 5.02 23.92
N GLY A 165 -1.83 5.03 22.92
CA GLY A 165 -1.87 6.08 21.89
C GLY A 165 -0.90 5.86 20.74
N ARG A 166 -0.48 4.60 20.52
CA ARG A 166 0.30 4.21 19.34
C ARG A 166 -0.36 4.69 18.05
N ASP A 167 -1.64 4.37 17.86
CA ASP A 167 -2.38 4.65 16.61
C ASP A 167 -2.45 6.14 16.33
N ILE A 168 -2.81 6.94 17.35
CA ILE A 168 -2.84 8.40 17.27
C ILE A 168 -1.45 8.95 16.90
N ARG A 169 -0.38 8.47 17.54
CA ARG A 169 0.99 8.93 17.24
C ARG A 169 1.40 8.62 15.81
N ILE A 170 1.04 7.45 15.28
CA ILE A 170 1.34 7.08 13.89
C ILE A 170 0.53 7.96 12.93
N ILE A 171 -0.78 8.11 13.15
CA ILE A 171 -1.65 8.93 12.31
C ILE A 171 -1.17 10.38 12.28
N PHE A 172 -0.87 10.96 13.43
CA PHE A 172 -0.37 12.33 13.50
C PHE A 172 1.03 12.50 12.94
N LYS A 173 1.82 11.42 12.82
CA LYS A 173 3.10 11.47 12.09
C LYS A 173 2.85 11.71 10.61
N TYR A 174 1.87 11.04 10.01
CA TYR A 174 1.44 11.32 8.63
C TYR A 174 0.90 12.74 8.49
N LEU A 175 0.05 13.19 9.42
CA LEU A 175 -0.49 14.55 9.40
C LEU A 175 0.62 15.61 9.57
N GLU A 176 1.66 15.33 10.34
CA GLU A 176 2.82 16.21 10.52
C GLU A 176 3.62 16.31 9.22
N GLU A 177 3.83 15.19 8.53
CA GLU A 177 4.48 15.17 7.21
C GLU A 177 3.69 15.99 6.19
N LEU A 178 2.37 15.81 6.15
CA LEU A 178 1.46 16.57 5.30
C LEU A 178 1.28 18.03 5.75
N LYS A 179 1.96 18.48 6.81
CA LYS A 179 1.83 19.85 7.38
C LYS A 179 0.40 20.20 7.79
N ILE A 180 -0.42 19.19 8.09
CA ILE A 180 -1.82 19.31 8.49
C ILE A 180 -1.93 19.54 9.99
N ALA A 181 -1.32 18.68 10.80
CA ALA A 181 -1.38 18.79 12.25
C ALA A 181 -0.29 17.94 12.91
N ARG A 182 0.09 18.28 14.15
CA ARG A 182 0.95 17.44 14.98
C ARG A 182 0.35 17.29 16.38
N ILE A 183 0.73 16.24 17.08
CA ILE A 183 0.37 16.09 18.50
C ILE A 183 1.12 17.16 19.28
N ALA A 184 0.38 17.94 20.06
CA ALA A 184 0.95 18.86 21.00
C ALA A 184 1.57 18.07 22.17
N ASP A 185 2.77 18.46 22.63
CA ASP A 185 3.39 17.91 23.85
C ASP A 185 2.68 18.39 25.13
N VAL A 186 1.35 18.39 25.12
CA VAL A 186 0.50 18.82 26.23
C VAL A 186 -0.08 17.57 26.86
N ALA A 187 0.74 16.87 27.63
CA ALA A 187 0.21 15.94 28.62
C ALA A 187 -0.49 16.77 29.71
N MET A 188 -1.78 17.07 29.55
CA MET A 188 -2.64 17.49 30.66
C MET A 188 -2.82 16.29 31.59
N THR A 189 -1.78 15.90 32.33
CA THR A 189 -1.91 14.92 33.40
C THR A 189 -2.48 15.62 34.62
N GLU A 190 -3.80 15.62 34.78
CA GLU A 190 -4.37 15.66 36.12
C GLU A 190 -4.12 14.30 36.80
N GLY A 191 -2.91 14.14 37.34
CA GLY A 191 -2.57 13.03 38.24
C GLY A 191 -1.38 12.17 37.82
N LYS A 192 -0.73 11.55 38.82
CA LYS A 192 0.34 10.56 38.64
C LYS A 192 -0.25 9.15 38.68
N GLY A 193 0.03 8.31 37.67
CA GLY A 193 -0.29 6.88 37.68
C GLY A 193 -0.92 6.34 36.39
N ARG A 194 -1.05 5.01 36.28
CA ARG A 194 -1.64 4.29 35.12
C ARG A 194 -3.10 4.70 34.85
N ALA A 195 -3.82 5.12 35.88
CA ALA A 195 -5.18 5.64 35.78
C ALA A 195 -5.26 7.07 35.21
N ALA A 196 -4.27 7.92 35.50
CA ALA A 196 -4.25 9.31 35.00
C ALA A 196 -3.91 9.37 33.49
N ARG A 197 -3.07 8.47 32.99
CA ARG A 197 -2.81 8.32 31.54
C ARG A 197 -4.03 7.88 30.73
N LYS A 198 -5.04 7.30 31.38
CA LYS A 198 -6.30 6.89 30.76
C LYS A 198 -7.25 8.07 30.48
N ASN A 199 -6.99 9.23 31.11
CA ASN A 199 -7.78 10.46 31.00
C ASN A 199 -7.03 11.63 30.33
N SER A 200 -5.82 11.40 29.80
CA SER A 200 -5.08 12.43 29.06
C SER A 200 -5.90 12.86 27.84
N ARG A 201 -6.30 14.14 27.83
CA ARG A 201 -6.86 14.78 26.64
C ARG A 201 -5.70 15.07 25.69
N TRP A 202 -5.76 14.49 24.50
CA TRP A 202 -4.79 14.77 23.46
C TRP A 202 -5.13 16.08 22.80
N CYS A 203 -4.12 16.89 22.51
CA CYS A 203 -4.30 18.13 21.77
C CYS A 203 -3.56 18.04 20.43
N ALA A 204 -4.17 18.60 19.40
CA ALA A 204 -3.60 18.75 18.08
C ALA A 204 -3.21 20.20 17.86
N GLU A 205 -1.94 20.43 17.53
CA GLU A 205 -1.49 21.72 16.98
C GLU A 205 -1.79 21.74 15.49
N ALA A 206 -2.51 22.76 15.05
CA ALA A 206 -2.89 22.91 13.65
C ALA A 206 -1.70 23.37 12.80
N GLY A 207 -1.43 22.64 11.74
CA GLY A 207 -0.43 23.00 10.73
C GLY A 207 -0.98 23.95 9.67
N LYS A 208 -0.12 24.32 8.72
CA LYS A 208 -0.44 25.22 7.60
C LYS A 208 -1.60 24.68 6.74
N LEU A 209 -1.71 23.36 6.63
CA LEU A 209 -2.71 22.66 5.81
C LEU A 209 -3.86 22.06 6.61
N PHE A 210 -4.02 22.42 7.89
CA PHE A 210 -5.19 22.01 8.68
C PHE A 210 -6.53 22.40 8.03
N PRO A 211 -6.69 23.62 7.45
CA PRO A 211 -7.93 23.98 6.77
C PRO A 211 -8.25 23.04 5.60
N LEU A 212 -7.22 22.59 4.86
CA LEU A 212 -7.39 21.67 3.75
C LEU A 212 -7.99 20.33 4.19
N LEU A 213 -7.54 19.76 5.32
CA LEU A 213 -8.16 18.57 5.90
C LEU A 213 -9.64 18.82 6.26
N CYS A 214 -9.95 19.97 6.87
CA CYS A 214 -11.32 20.32 7.23
C CYS A 214 -12.26 20.48 6.02
N ASP A 215 -11.73 20.85 4.85
CA ASP A 215 -12.54 20.94 3.62
C ASP A 215 -12.67 19.59 2.91
N LEU A 216 -11.56 18.85 2.76
CA LEU A 216 -11.56 17.51 2.16
C LEU A 216 -12.44 16.53 2.95
N SER A 217 -12.40 16.59 4.28
CA SER A 217 -13.21 15.72 5.15
C SER A 217 -14.73 15.84 4.96
N LYS A 218 -15.22 16.91 4.31
CA LYS A 218 -16.64 17.03 3.93
C LYS A 218 -17.06 16.09 2.80
N TYR A 219 -16.07 15.60 2.05
CA TYR A 219 -16.26 14.71 0.89
C TYR A 219 -15.90 13.26 1.20
N ILE A 220 -15.25 12.98 2.34
CA ILE A 220 -14.69 11.67 2.66
C ILE A 220 -15.61 10.97 3.66
N PRO A 221 -16.33 9.92 3.22
CA PRO A 221 -17.04 9.02 4.11
C PRO A 221 -16.14 8.41 5.20
N ARG A 222 -16.77 8.05 6.32
CA ARG A 222 -16.07 7.41 7.43
C ARG A 222 -15.52 6.02 7.07
N TYR A 223 -16.29 5.25 6.32
CA TYR A 223 -15.92 3.94 5.79
C TYR A 223 -15.94 4.02 4.28
N LEU A 224 -14.94 3.42 3.65
CA LEU A 224 -14.74 3.43 2.22
C LEU A 224 -14.56 1.99 1.75
N ASP A 225 -15.28 1.60 0.72
CA ASP A 225 -14.90 0.44 -0.09
C ASP A 225 -13.88 0.83 -1.18
N ARG A 226 -13.37 -0.16 -1.92
CA ARG A 226 -12.34 0.06 -2.96
C ARG A 226 -12.83 0.95 -4.09
N GLU A 227 -14.07 0.80 -4.53
CA GLU A 227 -14.63 1.57 -5.65
C GLU A 227 -14.77 3.04 -5.25
N GLU A 228 -15.28 3.30 -4.03
CA GLU A 228 -15.37 4.64 -3.46
C GLU A 228 -13.99 5.31 -3.32
N VAL A 229 -12.93 4.55 -2.95
CA VAL A 229 -11.56 5.06 -2.88
C VAL A 229 -11.09 5.56 -4.25
N GLU A 230 -11.30 4.78 -5.32
CA GLU A 230 -10.84 5.15 -6.65
C GLU A 230 -11.57 6.38 -7.19
N GLU A 231 -12.90 6.45 -7.02
CA GLU A 231 -13.70 7.62 -7.40
C GLU A 231 -13.26 8.89 -6.64
N LEU A 232 -13.04 8.79 -5.33
CA LEU A 232 -12.65 9.93 -4.51
C LEU A 232 -11.23 10.41 -4.81
N ILE A 233 -10.29 9.50 -5.08
CA ILE A 233 -8.94 9.89 -5.51
C ILE A 233 -9.01 10.67 -6.82
N GLN A 234 -9.79 10.19 -7.80
CA GLN A 234 -9.97 10.89 -9.08
C GLN A 234 -10.65 12.25 -8.89
N PHE A 235 -11.67 12.34 -8.02
CA PHE A 235 -12.31 13.61 -7.67
C PHE A 235 -11.32 14.61 -7.06
N ILE A 236 -10.51 14.17 -6.08
CA ILE A 236 -9.52 15.04 -5.41
C ILE A 236 -8.44 15.51 -6.39
N CYS A 237 -7.91 14.59 -7.20
CA CYS A 237 -6.85 14.88 -8.16
C CYS A 237 -7.34 15.59 -9.44
N GLY A 238 -8.65 15.67 -9.67
CA GLY A 238 -9.25 16.30 -10.84
C GLY A 238 -10.12 17.50 -10.47
N ASP A 239 -11.39 17.26 -10.17
CA ASP A 239 -12.39 18.31 -9.99
C ASP A 239 -12.12 19.21 -8.78
N TYR A 240 -11.65 18.65 -7.67
CA TYR A 240 -11.36 19.41 -6.46
C TYR A 240 -10.27 20.45 -6.70
N ILE A 241 -9.13 20.04 -7.27
CA ILE A 241 -8.04 20.99 -7.55
C ILE A 241 -8.45 21.98 -8.64
N LYS A 242 -9.10 21.53 -9.71
CA LYS A 242 -9.56 22.42 -10.79
C LYS A 242 -10.50 23.51 -10.28
N LYS A 243 -11.32 23.21 -9.28
CA LYS A 243 -12.21 24.17 -8.63
C LYS A 243 -11.48 25.16 -7.72
N ASN A 244 -10.48 24.69 -6.97
CA ASN A 244 -9.83 25.49 -5.93
C ASN A 244 -8.52 26.17 -6.38
N SER A 245 -7.91 25.73 -7.48
CA SER A 245 -6.62 26.23 -8.02
C SER A 245 -6.50 25.94 -9.52
N ALA A 246 -7.42 26.48 -10.31
CA ALA A 246 -7.51 26.24 -11.75
C ALA A 246 -6.23 26.59 -12.53
N ASP A 247 -5.48 27.60 -12.08
CA ASP A 247 -4.21 28.04 -12.66
C ASP A 247 -3.06 27.06 -12.40
N GLN A 248 -3.18 26.22 -11.37
CA GLN A 248 -2.20 25.20 -11.00
C GLN A 248 -2.59 23.80 -11.52
N PHE A 249 -3.72 23.64 -12.21
CA PHE A 249 -4.17 22.33 -12.68
C PHE A 249 -3.56 21.99 -14.05
N THR A 250 -2.76 20.92 -14.12
CA THR A 250 -2.19 20.41 -15.38
C THR A 250 -2.96 19.20 -15.92
N GLY A 251 -3.67 18.48 -15.05
CA GLY A 251 -4.35 17.22 -15.34
C GLY A 251 -3.43 16.00 -15.41
N ASN A 252 -2.13 16.15 -15.16
CA ASN A 252 -1.17 15.05 -15.29
C ASN A 252 -1.33 13.98 -14.21
N ILE A 253 -1.65 14.37 -12.96
CA ILE A 253 -1.99 13.39 -11.92
C ILE A 253 -3.27 12.63 -12.26
N LEU A 254 -4.29 13.27 -12.85
CA LEU A 254 -5.51 12.57 -13.24
C LEU A 254 -5.23 11.48 -14.29
N LYS A 255 -4.33 11.74 -15.25
CA LYS A 255 -3.87 10.75 -16.24
C LYS A 255 -3.13 9.57 -15.60
N MET A 256 -2.59 9.73 -14.39
CA MET A 256 -2.02 8.61 -13.64
C MET A 256 -3.06 7.59 -13.20
N PHE A 257 -4.37 7.81 -13.38
CA PHE A 257 -5.40 6.81 -13.09
C PHE A 257 -5.93 6.12 -14.34
N GLU A 258 -5.49 6.55 -15.53
CA GLU A 258 -5.79 5.86 -16.77
C GLU A 258 -5.09 4.48 -16.76
N GLU A 259 -5.80 3.47 -17.27
CA GLU A 259 -5.20 2.15 -17.49
C GLU A 259 -4.02 2.29 -18.46
N PRO A 260 -2.82 1.84 -18.08
CA PRO A 260 -1.70 1.84 -19.01
C PRO A 260 -1.99 0.88 -20.17
N ASP A 261 -1.37 1.13 -21.32
CA ASP A 261 -1.41 0.20 -22.44
C ASP A 261 -0.99 -1.21 -21.97
N ARG A 262 -1.90 -2.18 -22.13
CA ARG A 262 -1.61 -3.57 -21.76
C ARG A 262 -0.43 -4.06 -22.58
N LYS A 263 0.66 -4.47 -21.91
CA LYS A 263 1.77 -5.17 -22.57
C LYS A 263 1.21 -6.41 -23.25
N ASP A 264 1.51 -6.58 -24.54
CA ASP A 264 1.14 -7.81 -25.23
C ASP A 264 2.03 -8.97 -24.74
N TYR A 265 1.41 -9.87 -23.97
CA TYR A 265 2.01 -11.11 -23.49
C TYR A 265 1.32 -12.36 -24.05
N SER A 266 0.54 -12.21 -25.13
CA SER A 266 -0.25 -13.30 -25.72
C SER A 266 0.57 -14.46 -26.27
N ASP A 267 1.83 -14.21 -26.66
CA ASP A 267 2.80 -15.21 -27.12
C ASP A 267 3.94 -15.41 -26.12
N GLN A 268 3.61 -15.46 -24.84
CA GLN A 268 4.57 -15.70 -23.76
C GLN A 268 4.07 -16.73 -22.77
N THR A 269 5.01 -17.49 -22.23
CA THR A 269 4.80 -18.47 -21.16
C THR A 269 5.62 -18.12 -19.93
N VAL A 270 5.15 -18.56 -18.77
CA VAL A 270 5.85 -18.50 -17.49
C VAL A 270 6.15 -19.90 -16.98
N GLU A 271 7.33 -20.08 -16.40
CA GLU A 271 7.73 -21.30 -15.71
C GLU A 271 7.73 -21.03 -14.19
N LEU A 272 6.92 -21.81 -13.46
CA LEU A 272 6.67 -21.64 -12.03
C LEU A 272 7.14 -22.88 -11.27
N GLU A 273 7.83 -22.69 -10.16
CA GLU A 273 8.16 -23.72 -9.17
C GLU A 273 7.22 -23.59 -7.99
N ILE A 274 6.48 -24.65 -7.68
CA ILE A 274 5.48 -24.71 -6.63
C ILE A 274 5.96 -25.69 -5.57
N LYS A 275 6.04 -25.23 -4.31
CA LYS A 275 6.46 -26.02 -3.17
C LYS A 275 5.38 -26.03 -2.10
N VAL A 276 4.98 -27.19 -1.63
CA VAL A 276 4.11 -27.33 -0.45
C VAL A 276 4.93 -26.98 0.80
N ARG A 277 4.43 -26.08 1.64
CA ARG A 277 5.12 -25.71 2.89
C ARG A 277 5.27 -26.93 3.79
N TYR A 278 6.42 -27.01 4.48
CA TYR A 278 6.76 -28.09 5.41
C TYR A 278 6.82 -29.51 4.82
N ARG A 279 6.83 -29.65 3.49
CA ARG A 279 6.96 -30.94 2.78
C ARG A 279 8.10 -30.87 1.76
N ASP A 280 8.71 -32.01 1.49
CA ASP A 280 9.72 -32.18 0.45
C ASP A 280 9.07 -32.57 -0.88
N CYS A 281 8.12 -31.76 -1.34
CA CYS A 281 7.39 -31.96 -2.58
C CYS A 281 7.40 -30.68 -3.43
N ILE A 282 7.91 -30.79 -4.65
CA ILE A 282 8.06 -29.69 -5.60
C ILE A 282 7.45 -30.09 -6.95
N ARG A 283 6.74 -29.15 -7.58
CA ARG A 283 6.25 -29.26 -8.95
C ARG A 283 6.73 -28.04 -9.73
N CYS A 284 7.26 -28.24 -10.94
CA CYS A 284 7.42 -27.15 -11.88
C CYS A 284 6.36 -27.25 -12.96
N VAL A 285 5.74 -26.12 -13.28
CA VAL A 285 4.70 -26.03 -14.29
C VAL A 285 5.05 -24.94 -15.30
N ARG A 286 4.56 -25.10 -16.53
CA ARG A 286 4.61 -24.07 -17.57
C ARG A 286 3.18 -23.73 -17.97
N MET A 287 2.91 -22.43 -18.06
CA MET A 287 1.60 -21.85 -18.37
C MET A 287 1.76 -20.67 -19.32
N ASN A 288 0.73 -20.34 -20.09
CA ASN A 288 0.69 -19.09 -20.86
C ASN A 288 0.49 -17.92 -19.91
N LEU A 289 1.01 -16.74 -20.25
CA LEU A 289 0.73 -15.52 -19.48
C LEU A 289 -0.74 -15.07 -19.58
N THR A 290 -1.49 -15.58 -20.57
CA THR A 290 -2.94 -15.39 -20.70
C THR A 290 -3.76 -16.39 -19.88
N ASP A 291 -3.14 -17.40 -19.26
CA ASP A 291 -3.85 -18.29 -18.34
C ASP A 291 -4.14 -17.53 -17.04
N THR A 292 -5.27 -17.82 -16.39
CA THR A 292 -5.71 -17.08 -15.19
C THR A 292 -5.12 -17.64 -13.90
N LEU A 293 -5.27 -16.91 -12.79
CA LEU A 293 -4.97 -17.45 -11.47
C LEU A 293 -5.85 -18.66 -11.12
N HIS A 294 -7.10 -18.68 -11.60
CA HIS A 294 -7.96 -19.86 -11.50
C HIS A 294 -7.39 -21.05 -12.30
N ASP A 295 -6.85 -20.83 -13.51
CA ASP A 295 -6.13 -21.89 -14.25
C ASP A 295 -4.91 -22.41 -13.48
N LEU A 296 -4.17 -21.51 -12.82
CA LEU A 296 -3.04 -21.90 -11.99
C LEU A 296 -3.50 -22.73 -10.79
N HIS A 297 -4.61 -22.36 -10.14
CA HIS A 297 -5.23 -23.17 -9.09
C HIS A 297 -5.54 -24.59 -9.60
N ARG A 298 -6.23 -24.73 -10.74
CA ARG A 298 -6.53 -26.05 -11.35
C ARG A 298 -5.26 -26.85 -11.67
N MET A 299 -4.21 -26.16 -12.14
CA MET A 299 -2.92 -26.78 -12.41
C MET A 299 -2.22 -27.25 -11.12
N ILE A 300 -2.31 -26.50 -10.02
CA ILE A 300 -1.79 -26.92 -8.71
C ILE A 300 -2.52 -28.17 -8.22
N GLN A 301 -3.86 -28.17 -8.22
CA GLN A 301 -4.67 -29.32 -7.81
C GLN A 301 -4.25 -30.59 -8.57
N LYS A 302 -4.17 -30.51 -9.90
CA LYS A 302 -3.71 -31.60 -10.77
C LYS A 302 -2.27 -32.03 -10.47
N ALA A 303 -1.35 -31.08 -10.22
CA ALA A 303 0.06 -31.39 -10.02
C ALA A 303 0.34 -32.09 -8.69
N PHE A 304 -0.50 -31.86 -7.67
CA PHE A 304 -0.38 -32.46 -6.35
C PHE A 304 -1.40 -33.57 -6.08
N GLU A 305 -2.22 -33.93 -7.08
CA GLU A 305 -3.25 -34.98 -6.98
C GLU A 305 -4.28 -34.69 -5.87
N PHE A 306 -4.64 -33.42 -5.73
CA PHE A 306 -5.69 -32.98 -4.81
C PHE A 306 -7.04 -32.90 -5.53
N ASP A 307 -8.10 -33.15 -4.78
CA ASP A 307 -9.49 -32.88 -5.15
C ASP A 307 -9.78 -31.39 -4.95
N ASN A 308 -10.47 -30.78 -5.92
CA ASN A 308 -10.84 -29.37 -5.87
C ASN A 308 -12.18 -29.17 -5.14
N ASP A 309 -12.17 -29.38 -3.82
CA ASP A 309 -13.37 -29.45 -2.99
C ASP A 309 -13.52 -28.29 -1.99
N HIS A 310 -12.57 -27.35 -1.96
CA HIS A 310 -12.55 -26.20 -1.05
C HIS A 310 -12.16 -24.89 -1.75
N LEU A 311 -12.38 -23.77 -1.06
CA LEU A 311 -11.96 -22.44 -1.51
C LEU A 311 -10.44 -22.26 -1.45
N TYR A 312 -9.96 -21.25 -2.17
CA TYR A 312 -8.55 -20.89 -2.24
C TYR A 312 -8.34 -19.38 -2.32
N ALA A 313 -7.10 -18.96 -2.06
CA ALA A 313 -6.64 -17.59 -2.27
C ALA A 313 -5.18 -17.56 -2.77
N PHE A 314 -4.85 -16.58 -3.61
CA PHE A 314 -3.47 -16.21 -3.94
C PHE A 314 -3.10 -14.90 -3.24
N TYR A 315 -1.85 -14.80 -2.80
CA TYR A 315 -1.30 -13.61 -2.16
C TYR A 315 -0.05 -13.16 -2.92
N VAL A 316 -0.18 -12.12 -3.75
CA VAL A 316 0.87 -11.63 -4.64
C VAL A 316 1.40 -10.30 -4.13
N GLY A 317 2.73 -10.17 -4.03
CA GLY A 317 3.36 -9.01 -3.40
C GLY A 317 3.65 -9.23 -1.91
N HIS A 318 4.09 -8.17 -1.23
CA HIS A 318 4.57 -8.24 0.15
C HIS A 318 4.18 -7.00 0.95
N GLY A 319 3.93 -7.21 2.25
CA GLY A 319 3.51 -6.14 3.15
C GLY A 319 2.26 -5.42 2.64
N MET A 320 2.22 -4.11 2.77
CA MET A 320 1.13 -3.25 2.24
C MET A 320 0.96 -3.25 0.72
N MET A 321 1.93 -3.80 -0.05
CA MET A 321 1.79 -3.97 -1.50
C MET A 321 1.24 -5.36 -1.87
N GLN A 322 0.84 -6.16 -0.89
CA GLN A 322 0.26 -7.48 -1.13
C GLN A 322 -1.19 -7.34 -1.57
N GLU A 323 -1.52 -7.97 -2.69
CA GLU A 323 -2.87 -8.17 -3.18
C GLU A 323 -3.33 -9.60 -2.88
N THR A 324 -4.61 -9.74 -2.55
CA THR A 324 -5.26 -11.04 -2.34
C THR A 324 -6.22 -11.30 -3.50
N TYR A 325 -6.13 -12.48 -4.10
CA TYR A 325 -6.98 -12.91 -5.21
C TYR A 325 -7.77 -14.15 -4.80
N VAL A 326 -9.08 -14.11 -4.98
CA VAL A 326 -10.01 -15.17 -4.58
C VAL A 326 -10.94 -15.53 -5.74
N ILE A 327 -11.65 -16.65 -5.64
CA ILE A 327 -12.70 -17.01 -6.58
C ILE A 327 -13.87 -16.01 -6.49
N ASP A 328 -14.52 -15.69 -7.61
CA ASP A 328 -15.61 -14.69 -7.67
C ASP A 328 -16.78 -14.97 -6.71
N ASP A 329 -17.08 -16.25 -6.48
CA ASP A 329 -18.18 -16.67 -5.60
C ASP A 329 -17.81 -16.58 -4.10
N ALA A 330 -16.59 -16.17 -3.75
CA ALA A 330 -16.20 -15.96 -2.37
C ALA A 330 -16.90 -14.73 -1.77
N VAL A 331 -17.39 -14.85 -0.53
CA VAL A 331 -17.89 -13.69 0.21
C VAL A 331 -16.67 -12.85 0.65
N THR A 332 -16.48 -11.71 0.00
CA THR A 332 -15.37 -10.77 0.21
C THR A 332 -15.83 -9.52 0.97
N ASN A 333 -14.87 -8.73 1.45
CA ASN A 333 -15.15 -7.41 2.03
C ASN A 333 -15.02 -6.27 0.98
N GLY A 334 -14.73 -6.61 -0.28
CA GLY A 334 -14.51 -5.68 -1.39
C GLY A 334 -13.04 -5.36 -1.67
N ASP A 335 -12.10 -5.88 -0.87
CA ASP A 335 -10.66 -5.64 -1.07
C ASP A 335 -9.97 -6.72 -1.91
N GLU A 336 -10.54 -7.90 -2.04
CA GLU A 336 -9.96 -8.97 -2.84
C GLU A 336 -10.27 -8.84 -4.33
N LEU A 337 -9.33 -9.30 -5.16
CA LEU A 337 -9.43 -9.29 -6.62
C LEU A 337 -9.86 -10.66 -7.15
N SER A 338 -10.46 -10.69 -8.35
CA SER A 338 -10.88 -11.93 -9.00
C SER A 338 -9.68 -12.76 -9.46
N ALA A 339 -9.59 -14.01 -9.01
CA ALA A 339 -8.66 -14.99 -9.55
C ALA A 339 -9.11 -15.54 -10.91
N ASP A 340 -10.39 -15.47 -11.23
CA ASP A 340 -10.99 -15.93 -12.47
C ASP A 340 -10.71 -14.97 -13.63
N GLU A 341 -10.66 -13.67 -13.35
CA GLU A 341 -10.41 -12.62 -14.35
C GLU A 341 -8.94 -12.18 -14.43
N THR A 342 -8.12 -12.49 -13.42
CA THR A 342 -6.71 -12.10 -13.40
C THR A 342 -5.82 -13.09 -14.16
N GLU A 343 -5.33 -12.67 -15.32
CA GLU A 343 -4.31 -13.39 -16.08
C GLU A 343 -2.92 -13.30 -15.42
N LEU A 344 -2.08 -14.33 -15.55
CA LEU A 344 -0.73 -14.34 -15.00
C LEU A 344 0.15 -13.19 -15.50
N GLY A 345 -0.08 -12.70 -16.72
CA GLY A 345 0.60 -11.55 -17.31
C GLY A 345 0.24 -10.22 -16.64
N MET A 346 -0.97 -10.08 -16.08
CA MET A 346 -1.41 -8.87 -15.39
C MET A 346 -0.64 -8.64 -14.07
N LEU A 347 -0.09 -9.71 -13.48
CA LEU A 347 0.68 -9.63 -12.24
C LEU A 347 2.08 -9.03 -12.41
N GLU A 348 2.50 -8.75 -13.65
CA GLU A 348 3.83 -8.19 -14.00
C GLU A 348 5.00 -8.91 -13.26
N LEU A 349 4.91 -10.24 -13.18
CA LEU A 349 5.83 -11.09 -12.42
C LEU A 349 7.29 -10.93 -12.89
N ARG A 350 8.24 -11.00 -11.96
CA ARG A 350 9.68 -11.01 -12.27
C ARG A 350 10.31 -12.35 -11.96
N LYS A 351 11.35 -12.73 -12.71
CA LYS A 351 12.15 -13.91 -12.41
C LYS A 351 12.70 -13.84 -10.97
N GLY A 352 12.47 -14.89 -10.20
CA GLY A 352 12.86 -15.00 -8.80
C GLY A 352 11.84 -14.44 -7.81
N GLN A 353 10.84 -13.68 -8.27
CA GLN A 353 9.70 -13.27 -7.45
C GLN A 353 8.97 -14.51 -6.93
N SER A 354 8.43 -14.40 -5.72
CA SER A 354 7.61 -15.44 -5.12
C SER A 354 6.30 -14.87 -4.61
N PHE A 355 5.26 -15.71 -4.60
CA PHE A 355 3.94 -15.40 -4.06
C PHE A 355 3.36 -16.67 -3.44
N SER A 356 2.27 -16.54 -2.67
CA SER A 356 1.68 -17.68 -1.95
C SER A 356 0.34 -18.09 -2.54
N TYR A 357 0.03 -19.37 -2.40
CA TYR A 357 -1.28 -19.95 -2.67
C TYR A 357 -1.73 -20.70 -1.42
N LEU A 358 -2.96 -20.43 -0.99
CA LEU A 358 -3.64 -21.11 0.11
C LEU A 358 -4.82 -21.87 -0.47
N PHE A 359 -4.88 -23.16 -0.19
CA PHE A 359 -6.02 -24.01 -0.48
C PHE A 359 -6.60 -24.55 0.81
N ASP A 360 -7.92 -24.66 0.88
CA ASP A 360 -8.66 -25.15 2.05
C ASP A 360 -8.37 -24.33 3.31
N PHE A 361 -9.27 -23.41 3.64
CA PHE A 361 -9.12 -22.54 4.81
C PHE A 361 -9.30 -23.28 6.16
N GLY A 362 -9.78 -24.53 6.13
CA GLY A 362 -9.83 -25.39 7.32
C GLY A 362 -8.47 -26.00 7.61
N ASP A 363 -7.90 -26.70 6.63
CA ASP A 363 -6.62 -27.43 6.78
C ASP A 363 -5.38 -26.59 6.48
N MET A 364 -5.57 -25.42 5.86
CA MET A 364 -4.55 -24.41 5.58
C MET A 364 -3.38 -24.95 4.74
N TRP A 365 -3.68 -25.52 3.58
CA TRP A 365 -2.67 -25.98 2.63
C TRP A 365 -1.95 -24.81 1.97
N TRP A 366 -0.77 -24.47 2.49
CA TRP A 366 0.07 -23.41 1.94
C TRP A 366 1.09 -23.92 0.93
N PHE A 367 1.16 -23.21 -0.20
CA PHE A 367 2.13 -23.41 -1.24
C PHE A 367 2.90 -22.11 -1.50
N ASP A 368 4.22 -22.22 -1.62
CA ASP A 368 5.08 -21.14 -2.09
C ASP A 368 5.32 -21.32 -3.59
N ILE A 369 5.04 -20.28 -4.37
CA ILE A 369 5.20 -20.26 -5.83
C ILE A 369 6.34 -19.32 -6.18
N ARG A 370 7.33 -19.80 -6.93
CA ARG A 370 8.49 -19.03 -7.38
C ARG A 370 8.56 -18.98 -8.89
N VAL A 371 8.72 -17.78 -9.43
CA VAL A 371 8.86 -17.54 -10.87
C VAL A 371 10.27 -17.91 -11.32
N LEU A 372 10.41 -18.94 -12.17
CA LEU A 372 11.70 -19.38 -12.70
C LEU A 372 12.12 -18.55 -13.93
N GLY A 373 11.16 -18.01 -14.66
CA GLY A 373 11.36 -17.09 -15.77
C GLY A 373 10.22 -17.14 -16.79
N MET A 374 10.32 -16.29 -17.80
CA MET A 374 9.38 -16.22 -18.93
C MET A 374 10.08 -16.60 -20.23
N LYS A 375 9.32 -17.13 -21.19
CA LYS A 375 9.80 -17.58 -22.51
C LYS A 375 8.80 -17.16 -23.59
N ALA A 376 9.30 -16.77 -24.76
CA ALA A 376 8.47 -16.54 -25.93
C ALA A 376 7.82 -17.84 -26.43
N GLY A 377 6.68 -17.71 -27.08
CA GLY A 377 5.86 -18.81 -27.59
C GLY A 377 4.64 -19.09 -26.72
N ARG A 378 3.78 -19.96 -27.23
CA ARG A 378 2.53 -20.39 -26.61
C ARG A 378 2.45 -21.91 -26.50
N ILE A 379 1.82 -22.40 -25.44
CA ILE A 379 1.48 -23.82 -25.27
C ILE A 379 -0.04 -24.04 -25.38
N GLN A 380 -0.45 -25.24 -25.81
CA GLN A 380 -1.87 -25.57 -25.97
C GLN A 380 -2.61 -25.69 -24.65
N ALA A 381 -1.94 -26.15 -23.59
CA ALA A 381 -2.50 -26.30 -22.25
C ALA A 381 -1.37 -26.28 -21.20
N PRO A 382 -1.66 -25.90 -19.95
CA PRO A 382 -0.72 -26.01 -18.83
C PRO A 382 -0.09 -27.40 -18.70
N GLU A 383 1.23 -27.44 -18.46
CA GLU A 383 2.00 -28.68 -18.38
C GLU A 383 2.88 -28.75 -17.12
N ILE A 384 3.03 -29.95 -16.56
CA ILE A 384 3.99 -30.22 -15.47
C ILE A 384 5.34 -30.53 -16.11
N THR A 385 6.32 -29.65 -15.94
CA THR A 385 7.66 -29.79 -16.52
C THR A 385 8.62 -30.56 -15.61
N LYS A 386 8.34 -30.63 -14.30
CA LYS A 386 9.16 -31.37 -13.32
C LYS A 386 8.33 -31.78 -12.10
N ALA A 387 8.58 -32.98 -11.57
CA ALA A 387 8.03 -33.43 -10.29
C ALA A 387 9.15 -34.00 -9.41
N VAL A 388 9.21 -33.57 -8.16
CA VAL A 388 10.17 -34.05 -7.15
C VAL A 388 9.42 -34.34 -5.86
N GLY A 389 9.69 -35.51 -5.26
CA GLY A 389 9.02 -35.97 -4.05
C GLY A 389 7.62 -36.51 -4.29
N LYS A 390 7.17 -37.38 -3.39
CA LYS A 390 5.81 -37.94 -3.41
C LYS A 390 4.81 -36.81 -3.10
N ALA A 391 3.70 -36.77 -3.85
CA ALA A 391 2.59 -35.89 -3.51
C ALA A 391 2.10 -36.20 -2.07
N PRO A 392 1.84 -35.17 -1.25
CA PRO A 392 1.22 -35.39 0.05
C PRO A 392 -0.19 -35.98 -0.14
N GLU A 393 -0.62 -36.82 0.78
CA GLU A 393 -2.03 -37.19 0.88
C GLU A 393 -2.82 -35.98 1.37
N GLN A 394 -3.91 -35.63 0.68
CA GLN A 394 -4.69 -34.43 0.98
C GLN A 394 -5.38 -34.52 2.34
N TYR A 395 -6.15 -35.58 2.59
CA TYR A 395 -6.82 -35.81 3.87
C TYR A 395 -6.48 -37.21 4.39
N PRO A 396 -5.40 -37.37 5.18
CA PRO A 396 -5.12 -38.65 5.79
C PRO A 396 -6.25 -39.00 6.76
N MET A 397 -6.85 -40.19 6.61
CA MET A 397 -7.86 -40.66 7.56
C MET A 397 -7.22 -40.77 8.95
N ILE A 398 -7.63 -39.87 9.86
CA ILE A 398 -7.26 -39.94 11.27
C ILE A 398 -8.24 -40.91 11.92
N TRP A 399 -7.76 -42.11 12.25
CA TRP A 399 -8.51 -43.13 12.99
C TRP A 399 -8.35 -42.96 14.50
#